data_AF-A0A2D5UMS5-F1
#
_entry.id   AF-A0A2D5UMS5-F1
#
_cell.length_a   1.000
_cell.length_b   1.000
_cell.length_c   1.000
_cell.angle_alpha   90.00
_cell.angle_beta   90.00
_cell.angle_gamma   90.00
#
_symmetry.space_group_name_H-M   'P 1'
#
loop_
_entity.id
_entity.type
_entity.pdbx_description
1 polymer ?
#
loop_
_entity_poly.entity_id
_entity_poly.type
_entity_poly.pdbx_seq_one_letter_code
_entity_poly.pdbx_strand_id
1 'polypeptide(L)'
;MRIWLHLKNGVTSSSISIDNLESIHGESYNSFTDLKEILNLAVDKLPEIQRSVVMLRDYEGYSYEEIGKITNLSESQVKVYIYRARVFLKKFIVSPEFVI
;
A
#
# COMPACT_ATOMS: atom_id res chain seq x y z
N MET A 1 -18.91 1.59 -4.50
CA MET A 1 -17.55 1.55 -5.12
C MET A 1 -17.44 2.58 -6.26
N ARG A 2 -17.57 3.89 -5.99
CA ARG A 2 -17.72 4.94 -7.04
C ARG A 2 -16.85 6.20 -6.82
N ILE A 3 -15.71 6.05 -6.15
CA ILE A 3 -14.83 7.19 -5.82
C ILE A 3 -13.50 7.14 -6.62
N TRP A 4 -13.14 5.98 -7.17
CA TRP A 4 -11.85 5.73 -7.84
C TRP A 4 -11.72 6.24 -9.30
N LEU A 5 -12.76 6.84 -9.91
CA LEU A 5 -12.74 7.14 -11.35
C LEU A 5 -12.44 8.59 -11.73
N HIS A 6 -12.27 9.51 -10.77
CA HIS A 6 -12.14 10.96 -11.08
C HIS A 6 -10.71 11.52 -11.04
N LEU A 7 -9.69 10.70 -10.78
CA LEU A 7 -8.30 11.17 -10.64
C LEU A 7 -7.34 10.73 -11.76
N LYS A 8 -7.84 10.18 -12.88
CA LYS A 8 -6.99 9.62 -13.94
C LYS A 8 -6.86 10.44 -15.24
N ASN A 9 -7.16 11.74 -15.22
CA ASN A 9 -6.98 12.60 -16.39
C ASN A 9 -6.19 13.86 -16.04
N GLY A 10 -4.87 13.83 -16.29
CA GLY A 10 -4.07 15.04 -16.16
C GLY A 10 -2.57 14.84 -16.11
N VAL A 11 -1.96 14.23 -17.13
CA VAL A 11 -0.55 14.51 -17.47
C VAL A 11 -0.40 14.47 -19.00
N THR A 12 -0.17 15.64 -19.60
CA THR A 12 0.24 15.80 -21.01
C THR A 12 1.75 15.96 -21.12
N SER A 13 2.33 15.23 -22.08
CA SER A 13 3.52 15.50 -22.88
C SER A 13 4.75 16.20 -22.27
N SER A 14 5.83 15.43 -22.18
CA SER A 14 7.11 15.80 -22.78
C SER A 14 7.79 14.53 -23.30
N SER A 15 7.94 14.45 -24.62
CA SER A 15 8.62 13.35 -25.32
C SER A 15 10.11 13.34 -24.96
N ILE A 16 10.55 12.35 -24.19
CA ILE A 16 11.96 12.01 -24.04
C ILE A 16 12.19 10.82 -24.98
N SER A 17 13.00 11.02 -26.02
CA SER A 17 13.40 9.95 -26.95
C SER A 17 14.02 8.79 -26.19
N ILE A 18 13.49 7.58 -26.41
CA ILE A 18 13.76 6.36 -25.63
C ILE A 18 15.09 5.69 -26.03
N ASP A 19 15.82 6.19 -27.01
CA ASP A 19 16.86 5.41 -27.69
C ASP A 19 18.24 5.39 -27.01
N ASN A 20 18.41 5.79 -25.74
CA ASN A 20 19.77 5.82 -25.16
C ASN A 20 19.92 5.56 -23.65
N LEU A 21 19.14 4.64 -23.07
CA LEU A 21 19.35 4.19 -21.68
C LEU A 21 19.30 2.67 -21.53
N GLU A 22 19.99 1.93 -22.40
CA GLU A 22 19.90 0.47 -22.45
C GLU A 22 20.99 -0.30 -21.68
N SER A 23 21.86 0.35 -20.88
CA SER A 23 23.05 -0.37 -20.37
C SER A 23 23.46 -0.15 -18.92
N ILE A 24 22.63 0.40 -18.03
CA ILE A 24 23.03 0.49 -16.60
C ILE A 24 21.88 0.08 -15.66
N HIS A 25 22.06 -1.06 -14.97
CA HIS A 25 21.32 -1.57 -13.80
C HIS A 25 19.96 -2.26 -14.02
N GLY A 26 19.98 -3.46 -14.61
CA GLY A 26 18.82 -4.35 -14.76
C GLY A 26 18.44 -5.21 -13.53
N GLU A 27 19.15 -5.14 -12.40
CA GLU A 27 18.84 -6.01 -11.24
C GLU A 27 18.01 -5.33 -10.14
N SER A 28 18.09 -4.01 -9.99
CA SER A 28 17.43 -3.30 -8.87
C SER A 28 15.92 -3.08 -9.08
N TYR A 29 15.47 -2.82 -10.31
CA TYR A 29 14.07 -2.50 -10.61
C TYR A 29 13.08 -3.68 -10.47
N ASN A 30 13.55 -4.93 -10.64
CA ASN A 30 12.70 -6.11 -10.47
C ASN A 30 12.33 -6.32 -8.99
N SER A 31 13.31 -6.22 -8.07
CA SER A 31 13.10 -6.45 -6.64
C SER A 31 12.06 -5.49 -6.01
N PHE A 32 12.03 -4.22 -6.43
CA PHE A 32 11.01 -3.26 -5.96
C PHE A 32 9.60 -3.58 -6.46
N THR A 33 9.49 -4.10 -7.68
CA THR A 33 8.21 -4.53 -8.25
C THR A 33 7.70 -5.76 -7.52
N ASP A 34 8.57 -6.74 -7.30
CA ASP A 34 8.27 -7.97 -6.56
C ASP A 34 7.81 -7.67 -5.13
N LEU A 35 8.54 -6.79 -4.41
CA LEU A 35 8.17 -6.40 -3.04
C LEU A 35 6.79 -5.73 -2.98
N LYS A 36 6.47 -4.88 -3.96
CA LYS A 36 5.17 -4.20 -4.03
C LYS A 36 4.04 -5.20 -4.29
N GLU A 37 4.26 -6.18 -5.16
CA GLU A 37 3.30 -7.26 -5.42
C GLU A 37 3.08 -8.12 -4.18
N ILE A 38 4.16 -8.51 -3.50
CA ILE A 38 4.10 -9.26 -2.23
C ILE A 38 3.33 -8.47 -1.17
N LEU A 39 3.55 -7.16 -1.07
CA LEU A 39 2.82 -6.30 -0.13
C LEU A 39 1.33 -6.25 -0.45
N ASN A 40 0.96 -6.12 -1.73
CA ASN A 40 -0.45 -6.11 -2.15
C ASN A 40 -1.13 -7.45 -1.78
N LEU A 41 -0.47 -8.58 -2.06
CA LEU A 41 -0.95 -9.91 -1.66
C LEU A 41 -1.11 -10.04 -0.14
N ALA A 42 -0.20 -9.45 0.64
CA ALA A 42 -0.28 -9.42 2.10
C ALA A 42 -1.48 -8.60 2.58
N VAL A 43 -1.70 -7.43 1.99
CA VAL A 43 -2.81 -6.54 2.33
C VAL A 43 -4.16 -7.19 2.00
N ASP A 44 -4.25 -7.97 0.93
CA ASP A 44 -5.46 -8.71 0.56
C ASP A 44 -5.81 -9.83 1.56
N LYS A 45 -4.81 -10.37 2.27
CA LYS A 45 -5.01 -11.37 3.33
C LYS A 45 -5.47 -10.78 4.66
N LEU A 46 -5.45 -9.45 4.83
CA LEU A 46 -5.95 -8.81 6.04
C LEU A 46 -7.48 -8.93 6.14
N PRO A 47 -8.04 -9.07 7.36
CA PRO A 47 -9.45 -8.85 7.58
C PRO A 47 -9.87 -7.49 7.03
N GLU A 48 -11.04 -7.42 6.38
CA GLU A 48 -11.51 -6.22 5.66
C GLU A 48 -11.40 -4.96 6.53
N ILE A 49 -11.87 -5.02 7.77
CA ILE A 49 -11.83 -3.88 8.68
C ILE A 49 -10.40 -3.43 9.01
N GLN A 50 -9.44 -4.36 9.11
CA GLN A 50 -8.03 -4.06 9.38
C GLN A 50 -7.36 -3.44 8.14
N ARG A 51 -7.68 -3.93 6.95
CA ARG A 51 -7.24 -3.34 5.67
C ARG A 51 -7.76 -1.92 5.52
N SER A 52 -9.04 -1.69 5.78
CA SER A 52 -9.65 -0.36 5.66
C SER A 52 -9.01 0.65 6.60
N VAL A 53 -8.84 0.32 7.90
CA VAL A 53 -8.25 1.27 8.85
C VAL A 53 -6.77 1.57 8.57
N VAL A 54 -5.99 0.60 8.08
CA VAL A 54 -4.58 0.85 7.72
C VAL A 54 -4.48 1.65 6.44
N MET A 55 -5.36 1.43 5.45
CA MET A 55 -5.38 2.23 4.22
C MET A 55 -5.75 3.69 4.50
N LEU A 56 -6.83 3.91 5.25
CA LEU A 56 -7.25 5.25 5.65
C LEU A 56 -6.17 6.00 6.44
N ARG A 57 -5.37 5.28 7.23
CA ARG A 57 -4.27 5.87 7.99
C ARG A 57 -3.03 6.16 7.15
N ASP A 58 -2.54 5.13 6.44
CA ASP A 58 -1.20 5.13 5.87
C ASP A 58 -1.17 5.67 4.42
N TYR A 59 -2.30 5.60 3.70
CA TYR A 59 -2.42 6.13 2.33
C TYR A 59 -3.19 7.45 2.29
N GLU A 60 -4.33 7.54 2.97
CA GLU A 60 -5.18 8.74 2.94
C GLU A 60 -4.82 9.77 4.04
N GLY A 61 -4.07 9.36 5.07
CA GLY A 61 -3.56 10.26 6.10
C GLY A 61 -4.55 10.68 7.19
N TYR A 62 -5.71 10.02 7.31
CA TYR A 62 -6.71 10.37 8.33
C TYR A 62 -6.20 10.17 9.77
N SER A 63 -6.71 11.01 10.68
CA SER A 63 -6.48 10.82 12.12
C SER A 63 -7.22 9.59 12.66
N TYR A 64 -6.79 9.05 13.81
CA TYR A 64 -7.46 7.90 14.42
C TYR A 64 -8.94 8.19 14.78
N GLU A 65 -9.24 9.44 15.13
CA GLU A 65 -10.61 9.89 15.43
C GLU A 65 -11.48 9.90 14.16
N GLU A 66 -10.98 10.47 13.07
CA GLU A 66 -11.69 10.51 11.78
C GLU A 66 -11.93 9.09 11.24
N ILE A 67 -10.94 8.22 11.33
CA ILE A 67 -11.08 6.82 10.95
C ILE A 67 -12.16 6.14 11.80
N GLY A 68 -12.20 6.41 13.10
CA GLY A 68 -13.24 5.89 13.99
C GLY A 68 -14.65 6.32 13.55
N LYS A 69 -14.82 7.59 13.17
CA LYS A 69 -16.07 8.12 12.62
C LYS A 69 -16.46 7.47 11.29
N ILE A 70 -15.51 7.27 10.38
CA ILE A 70 -15.73 6.66 9.05
C ILE A 70 -16.10 5.17 9.19
N THR A 71 -15.46 4.45 10.11
CA THR A 71 -15.58 2.99 10.24
C THR A 71 -16.53 2.54 11.35
N ASN A 72 -17.14 3.49 12.07
CA ASN A 72 -17.99 3.25 13.24
C ASN A 72 -17.28 2.42 14.33
N LEU A 73 -16.01 2.78 14.60
CA LEU A 73 -15.14 2.18 15.62
C LEU A 73 -14.72 3.23 16.65
N SER A 74 -14.43 2.80 17.88
CA SER A 74 -13.74 3.66 18.85
C SER A 74 -12.29 3.89 18.43
N GLU A 75 -11.70 5.03 18.82
CA GLU A 75 -10.30 5.33 18.54
C GLU A 75 -9.33 4.24 19.06
N SER A 76 -9.65 3.63 20.20
CA SER A 76 -8.90 2.52 20.76
C SER A 76 -8.94 1.28 19.86
N GLN A 77 -10.10 0.95 19.29
CA GLN A 77 -10.24 -0.16 18.34
C GLN A 77 -9.46 0.13 17.05
N VAL A 78 -9.52 1.36 16.54
CA VAL A 78 -8.75 1.79 15.37
C VAL A 78 -7.24 1.57 15.60
N LYS A 79 -6.70 2.04 16.74
CA LYS A 79 -5.29 1.84 17.10
C LYS A 79 -4.92 0.35 17.16
N VAL A 80 -5.75 -0.48 17.80
CA VAL A 80 -5.51 -1.93 17.90
C VAL A 80 -5.54 -2.60 16.52
N TYR A 81 -6.49 -2.24 15.65
CA TYR A 81 -6.64 -2.84 14.34
C TYR A 81 -5.51 -2.45 13.39
N ILE A 82 -5.08 -1.18 13.41
CA ILE A 82 -3.89 -0.74 12.66
C ILE A 82 -2.64 -1.47 13.15
N TYR A 83 -2.46 -1.59 14.47
CA TYR A 83 -1.32 -2.32 15.03
C TYR A 83 -1.31 -3.79 14.56
N ARG A 84 -2.45 -4.48 14.66
CA ARG A 84 -2.58 -5.88 14.20
C ARG A 84 -2.30 -6.02 12.70
N ALA A 85 -2.82 -5.11 11.88
CA ALA A 85 -2.55 -5.08 10.45
C ALA A 85 -1.04 -4.96 10.18
N ARG A 86 -0.36 -4.01 10.81
CA ARG A 86 1.08 -3.79 10.63
C ARG A 86 1.93 -4.97 11.13
N VAL A 87 1.56 -5.59 12.25
CA VAL A 87 2.24 -6.80 12.74
C VAL A 87 2.09 -7.95 11.75
N PHE A 88 0.90 -8.13 11.17
CA PHE A 88 0.66 -9.14 10.14
C PHE A 88 1.53 -8.87 8.89
N LEU A 89 1.50 -7.65 8.36
CA LEU A 89 2.28 -7.26 7.19
C LEU A 89 3.78 -7.43 7.42
N LYS A 90 4.28 -7.03 8.60
CA LYS A 90 5.70 -7.24 8.97
C LYS A 90 6.08 -8.71 8.97
N LYS A 91 5.25 -9.59 9.53
CA LYS A 91 5.51 -11.04 9.52
C LYS A 91 5.53 -11.60 8.09
N PHE A 92 4.64 -11.10 7.23
CA PHE A 92 4.54 -11.55 5.85
C PHE A 92 5.80 -11.22 5.03
N ILE A 93 6.40 -10.05 5.24
CA ILE A 93 7.60 -9.59 4.52
C ILE A 93 8.88 -10.21 5.11
N VAL A 94 8.94 -10.40 6.43
CA VAL A 94 10.15 -10.93 7.12
C VAL A 94 10.24 -12.47 7.04
N SER A 95 9.21 -13.13 6.54
CA SER A 95 9.26 -14.57 6.26
C SER A 95 10.44 -14.90 5.32
N PRO A 96 11.28 -15.90 5.65
CA PRO A 96 12.52 -16.21 4.93
C PRO A 96 12.31 -16.66 3.48
N GLU A 97 11.08 -16.96 3.07
CA GLU A 97 10.70 -17.23 1.68
C GLU A 97 10.71 -15.97 0.76
N PHE A 98 10.76 -14.76 1.33
CA PHE A 98 10.79 -13.49 0.59
C PHE A 98 12.05 -12.64 0.84
N VAL A 99 13.02 -13.17 1.60
CA VAL A 99 14.32 -12.54 1.87
C VAL A 99 15.40 -13.45 1.29
N ILE A 100 15.59 -13.40 -0.02
CA ILE A 100 16.65 -14.13 -0.74
C ILE A 100 17.27 -13.19 -1.77
#